data_AF-A0A921SZE9-F1
#
_entry.id   AF-A0A921SZE9-F1
#
_cell.length_a   1.000
_cell.length_b   1.000
_cell.length_c   1.000
_cell.angle_alpha   90.00
_cell.angle_beta   90.00
_cell.angle_gamma   90.00
#
_symmetry.space_group_name_H-M   'P 1'
#
loop_
_entity.id
_entity.type
_entity.pdbx_description
1 polymer ?
#
loop_
_entity_poly.entity_id
_entity_poly.type
_entity_poly.pdbx_seq_one_letter_code
_entity_poly.pdbx_strand_id
1 'polypeptide(L)'
;MKIKNLQKKKRAGFTLVEMVLVVTILGTLSGIGFMRFGNIQETSRKNADYVAAANLATATNLYITEHASNVEFSASEQGKIISISTLKDKEYINYEPKPQSVEGSFIIEVLNNGEIQVESNGKKFYPKPE
;
A
#
# COMPACT_ATOMS: atom_id res chain seq x y z
N MET A 1 61.29 -29.79 37.22
CA MET A 1 59.89 -29.50 36.81
C MET A 1 59.81 -28.05 36.36
N LYS A 2 59.66 -27.78 35.05
CA LYS A 2 59.65 -26.41 34.50
C LYS A 2 58.27 -25.77 34.70
N ILE A 3 58.19 -24.70 35.49
CA ILE A 3 56.96 -23.92 35.67
C ILE A 3 56.76 -23.07 34.41
N LYS A 4 55.77 -23.44 33.60
CA LYS A 4 55.40 -22.73 32.38
C LYS A 4 54.67 -21.46 32.79
N ASN A 5 55.35 -20.31 32.75
CA ASN A 5 54.73 -19.00 32.98
C ASN A 5 53.59 -18.78 31.99
N LEU A 6 52.34 -18.88 32.45
CA LEU A 6 51.17 -18.42 31.71
C LEU A 6 51.21 -16.89 31.68
N GLN A 7 51.90 -16.34 30.68
CA GLN A 7 51.72 -14.94 30.32
C GLN A 7 50.25 -14.74 29.93
N LYS A 8 49.45 -14.18 30.85
CA LYS A 8 48.09 -13.74 30.55
C LYS A 8 48.20 -12.72 29.42
N LYS A 9 47.91 -13.14 28.18
CA LYS A 9 47.72 -12.23 27.04
C LYS A 9 46.69 -11.20 27.49
N LYS A 10 47.12 -9.94 27.69
CA LYS A 10 46.20 -8.84 27.98
C LYS A 10 45.23 -8.78 26.80
N ARG A 11 43.98 -9.17 27.02
CA ARG A 11 42.91 -8.88 26.08
C ARG A 11 42.74 -7.37 26.15
N ALA A 12 43.06 -6.67 25.07
CA ALA A 12 42.66 -5.27 24.93
C ALA A 12 41.13 -5.25 24.95
N GLY A 13 40.56 -5.00 26.13
CA GLY A 13 39.13 -4.78 26.28
C GLY A 13 38.78 -3.43 25.69
N PHE A 14 37.62 -3.37 25.04
CA PHE A 14 36.99 -2.14 24.55
C PHE A 14 36.93 -1.09 25.67
N THR A 15 37.21 0.16 25.36
CA THR A 15 37.16 1.22 26.39
C THR A 15 35.72 1.68 26.60
N LEU A 16 35.37 2.14 27.81
CA LEU A 16 34.03 2.69 28.08
C LEU A 16 33.71 3.87 27.16
N VAL A 17 34.73 4.70 26.86
CA VAL A 17 34.60 5.86 25.96
C VAL A 17 34.16 5.44 24.57
N GLU A 18 34.70 4.34 24.07
CA GLU A 18 34.37 3.80 22.75
C GLU A 18 32.92 3.32 22.69
N MET A 19 32.42 2.70 23.77
CA MET A 19 31.01 2.32 23.88
C MET A 19 30.08 3.54 23.95
N VAL A 20 30.43 4.56 24.73
CA VAL A 20 29.66 5.80 24.86
C VAL A 20 29.57 6.53 23.51
N LEU A 21 30.68 6.62 22.77
CA LEU A 21 30.71 7.29 21.49
C LEU A 21 29.85 6.57 20.44
N VAL A 22 29.85 5.23 20.44
CA VAL A 22 28.99 4.41 19.55
C VAL A 22 27.50 4.64 19.83
N VAL A 23 27.06 4.53 21.09
CA VAL A 23 25.63 4.73 21.41
C VAL A 23 25.19 6.16 21.18
N THR A 24 26.10 7.13 21.33
CA THR A 24 25.83 8.55 21.05
C THR A 24 25.59 8.76 19.55
N ILE A 25 26.44 8.24 18.67
CA ILE A 25 26.26 8.34 17.21
C ILE A 25 25.01 7.58 16.75
N LEU A 26 24.77 6.37 17.27
CA LEU A 26 23.56 5.62 16.96
C LEU A 26 22.30 6.34 17.46
N GLY A 27 22.35 6.97 18.62
CA GLY A 27 21.24 7.74 19.18
C GLY A 27 20.89 8.97 18.33
N THR A 28 21.89 9.75 17.89
CA THR A 28 21.67 10.92 17.05
C THR A 28 21.12 10.53 15.67
N LEU A 29 21.72 9.52 15.01
CA LEU A 29 21.24 9.01 13.72
C LEU A 29 19.81 8.44 13.81
N SER A 30 19.50 7.71 14.88
CA SER A 30 18.17 7.14 15.09
C SER A 30 17.09 8.21 15.27
N GLY A 31 17.42 9.33 15.93
CA GLY A 31 16.51 10.45 16.12
C GLY A 31 16.03 11.10 14.82
N ILE A 32 16.93 11.33 13.86
CA ILE A 32 16.60 11.94 12.55
C ILE A 32 15.97 10.95 11.58
N GLY A 33 16.40 9.68 11.61
CA GLY A 33 15.92 8.66 10.67
C GLY A 33 14.42 8.41 10.76
N PHE A 34 13.86 8.39 11.97
CA PHE A 34 12.48 7.96 12.21
C PHE A 34 11.42 8.88 11.57
N MET A 35 11.62 10.21 11.59
CA MET A 35 10.61 11.18 11.14
C MET A 35 10.29 11.09 9.64
N ARG A 36 11.22 10.63 8.80
CA ARG A 36 11.04 10.63 7.33
C ARG A 36 10.27 9.40 6.82
N PHE A 37 10.34 8.27 7.51
CA PHE A 37 9.76 7.01 7.03
C PHE A 37 8.22 6.99 7.09
N GLY A 38 7.60 7.62 8.09
CA GLY A 38 6.14 7.61 8.25
C GLY A 38 5.40 8.24 7.07
N ASN A 39 5.77 9.48 6.71
CA ASN A 39 5.10 10.23 5.64
C ASN A 39 5.27 9.58 4.26
N ILE A 40 6.46 9.01 3.98
CA ILE A 40 6.72 8.29 2.74
C ILE A 40 5.85 7.04 2.67
N GLN A 41 5.78 6.26 3.75
CA GLN A 41 4.98 5.05 3.79
C GLN A 41 3.48 5.33 3.61
N GLU A 42 2.95 6.37 4.25
CA GLU A 42 1.54 6.75 4.08
C GLU A 42 1.25 7.19 2.64
N THR A 43 2.12 8.01 2.05
CA THR A 43 1.96 8.48 0.67
C THR A 43 2.08 7.32 -0.33
N SER A 44 3.00 6.40 -0.11
CA SER A 44 3.14 5.18 -0.92
C SER A 44 1.89 4.29 -0.85
N ARG A 45 1.28 4.13 0.33
CA ARG A 45 0.02 3.38 0.48
C ARG A 45 -1.12 4.03 -0.29
N LYS A 46 -1.28 5.36 -0.17
CA LYS A 46 -2.31 6.10 -0.94
C LYS A 46 -2.09 5.98 -2.45
N ASN A 47 -0.83 6.09 -2.90
CA ASN A 47 -0.48 5.94 -4.31
C ASN A 47 -0.74 4.52 -4.84
N ALA A 48 -0.45 3.48 -4.04
CA ALA A 48 -0.78 2.11 -4.39
C ALA A 48 -2.30 1.92 -4.58
N ASP A 49 -3.10 2.55 -3.70
CA ASP A 49 -4.56 2.49 -3.81
C ASP A 49 -5.09 3.22 -5.04
N TYR A 50 -4.54 4.39 -5.39
CA TYR A 50 -4.88 5.09 -6.63
C TYR A 50 -4.59 4.24 -7.87
N VAL A 51 -3.45 3.54 -7.89
CA VAL A 51 -3.08 2.65 -9.01
C VAL A 51 -4.00 1.43 -9.07
N ALA A 52 -4.28 0.81 -7.92
CA ALA A 52 -5.21 -0.33 -7.85
C ALA A 52 -6.61 0.07 -8.34
N ALA A 53 -7.12 1.21 -7.90
CA ALA A 53 -8.40 1.75 -8.32
C ALA A 53 -8.46 2.07 -9.82
N ALA A 54 -7.38 2.64 -10.39
CA ALA A 54 -7.30 2.89 -11.83
C ALA A 54 -7.29 1.59 -12.66
N ASN A 55 -6.60 0.54 -12.17
CA ASN A 55 -6.62 -0.77 -12.81
C ASN A 55 -8.02 -1.40 -12.75
N LEU A 56 -8.71 -1.31 -11.61
CA LEU A 56 -10.09 -1.77 -11.47
C LEU A 56 -11.03 -1.02 -12.41
N ALA A 57 -10.89 0.31 -12.53
CA ALA A 57 -11.68 1.10 -13.45
C ALA A 57 -11.44 0.68 -14.90
N THR A 58 -10.19 0.42 -15.27
CA THR A 58 -9.83 -0.05 -16.63
C THR A 58 -10.44 -1.42 -16.92
N ALA A 59 -10.31 -2.38 -15.99
CA ALA A 59 -10.92 -3.70 -16.10
C ALA A 59 -12.45 -3.63 -16.20
N THR A 60 -13.06 -2.73 -15.42
CA THR A 60 -14.50 -2.48 -15.44
C THR A 60 -14.93 -1.88 -16.78
N ASN A 61 -14.16 -0.96 -17.34
CA ASN A 61 -14.45 -0.38 -18.65
C ASN A 61 -14.44 -1.44 -19.75
N LEU A 62 -13.47 -2.38 -19.71
CA LEU A 62 -13.43 -3.52 -20.64
C LEU A 62 -14.66 -4.42 -20.47
N TYR A 63 -15.01 -4.76 -19.23
CA TYR A 63 -16.20 -5.55 -18.92
C TYR A 63 -17.49 -4.90 -19.45
N ILE A 64 -17.69 -3.60 -19.23
CA ILE A 64 -18.87 -2.86 -19.71
C ILE A 64 -18.89 -2.84 -21.25
N THR A 65 -17.74 -2.69 -21.90
CA THR A 65 -17.63 -2.65 -23.35
C THR A 65 -18.03 -3.99 -23.98
N GLU A 66 -17.59 -5.10 -23.41
CA GLU A 66 -17.89 -6.45 -23.92
C GLU A 66 -19.29 -6.93 -23.51
N HIS A 67 -19.80 -6.45 -22.39
CA HIS A 67 -21.09 -6.83 -21.82
C HIS A 67 -22.03 -5.64 -21.64
N ALA A 68 -22.18 -4.82 -22.68
CA ALA A 68 -22.97 -3.58 -22.66
C ALA A 68 -24.41 -3.78 -22.15
N SER A 69 -25.03 -4.92 -22.45
CA SER A 69 -26.39 -5.27 -21.99
C SER A 69 -26.51 -5.50 -20.47
N ASN A 70 -25.39 -5.75 -19.77
CA ASN A 70 -25.38 -5.93 -18.31
C ASN A 70 -25.31 -4.59 -17.57
N VAL A 71 -25.14 -3.47 -18.27
CA VAL A 71 -25.07 -2.11 -17.71
C VAL A 71 -26.15 -1.25 -18.37
N GLU A 72 -27.36 -1.81 -18.48
CA GLU A 72 -28.54 -1.03 -18.84
C GLU A 72 -29.03 -0.28 -17.60
N PHE A 73 -29.07 1.05 -17.69
CA PHE A 73 -29.61 1.92 -16.66
C PHE A 73 -31.12 2.06 -16.85
N SER A 74 -31.90 1.71 -15.83
CA SER A 74 -33.31 2.11 -15.80
C SER A 74 -33.41 3.61 -15.50
N ALA A 75 -34.41 4.31 -16.05
CA ALA A 75 -34.54 5.78 -16.00
C ALA A 75 -34.54 6.44 -14.60
N SER A 76 -34.50 5.66 -13.51
CA SER A 76 -34.49 6.11 -12.11
C SER A 76 -33.23 5.74 -11.32
N GLU A 77 -32.33 4.93 -11.86
CA GLU A 77 -31.07 4.56 -11.19
C GLU A 77 -30.04 5.66 -11.45
N GLN A 78 -29.19 6.04 -10.50
CA GLN A 78 -28.12 7.04 -10.72
C GLN A 78 -26.74 6.40 -10.95
N GLY A 79 -26.61 5.11 -10.67
CA GLY A 79 -25.40 4.33 -10.86
C GLY A 79 -25.64 2.84 -10.54
N LYS A 80 -24.73 1.99 -11.02
CA LYS A 80 -24.76 0.55 -10.81
C LYS A 80 -23.47 0.07 -10.18
N ILE A 81 -23.58 -0.68 -9.10
CA ILE A 81 -22.44 -1.29 -8.42
C ILE A 81 -22.02 -2.56 -9.17
N ILE A 82 -20.75 -2.63 -9.56
CA ILE A 82 -20.14 -3.84 -10.13
C ILE A 82 -19.29 -4.50 -9.05
N SER A 83 -19.57 -5.78 -8.79
CA SER A 83 -18.80 -6.57 -7.84
C SER A 83 -17.43 -6.93 -8.41
N ILE A 84 -16.37 -6.75 -7.61
CA ILE A 84 -14.98 -7.08 -8.01
C ILE A 84 -14.83 -8.58 -8.29
N SER A 85 -15.57 -9.43 -7.58
CA SER A 85 -15.61 -10.86 -7.84
C SER A 85 -16.06 -11.18 -9.27
N THR A 86 -17.04 -10.46 -9.81
CA THR A 86 -17.48 -10.62 -11.21
C THR A 86 -16.36 -10.35 -12.19
N LEU A 87 -15.53 -9.33 -11.93
CA LEU A 87 -14.37 -9.02 -12.79
C LEU A 87 -13.31 -10.13 -12.74
N LYS A 88 -13.15 -10.76 -11.58
CA LYS A 88 -12.22 -11.88 -11.41
C LYS A 88 -12.74 -13.16 -12.05
N ASP A 89 -14.00 -13.49 -11.82
CA ASP A 89 -14.65 -14.69 -12.36
C ASP A 89 -14.73 -14.65 -13.89
N LYS A 90 -14.77 -13.44 -14.46
CA LYS A 90 -14.72 -13.18 -15.90
C LYS A 90 -13.30 -12.90 -16.42
N GLU A 91 -12.27 -13.11 -15.61
CA GLU A 91 -10.86 -13.02 -15.98
C GLU A 91 -10.36 -11.63 -16.43
N TYR A 92 -11.09 -10.54 -16.14
CA TYR A 92 -10.60 -9.17 -16.37
C TYR A 92 -9.54 -8.75 -15.35
N ILE A 93 -9.50 -9.40 -14.18
CA ILE A 93 -8.48 -9.22 -13.16
C ILE A 93 -8.02 -10.58 -12.60
N ASN A 94 -6.73 -10.68 -12.27
CA ASN A 94 -6.14 -11.92 -11.75
C ASN A 94 -6.31 -12.09 -10.24
N TYR A 95 -6.51 -10.98 -9.52
CA TYR A 95 -6.68 -10.97 -8.07
C TYR A 95 -7.52 -9.77 -7.66
N GLU A 96 -8.12 -9.86 -6.47
CA GLU A 96 -8.90 -8.77 -5.89
C GLU A 96 -7.97 -7.87 -5.06
N PRO A 97 -7.66 -6.65 -5.52
CA PRO A 97 -6.81 -5.76 -4.75
C PRO A 97 -7.53 -5.30 -3.49
N LYS A 98 -6.78 -5.17 -2.40
CA LYS A 98 -7.26 -4.58 -1.14
C LYS A 98 -6.59 -3.22 -0.93
N PRO A 99 -7.35 -2.21 -0.49
CA PRO A 99 -6.79 -0.92 -0.10
C PRO A 99 -5.74 -1.08 1.01
N GLN A 100 -4.67 -0.29 0.93
CA GLN A 100 -3.56 -0.27 1.88
C GLN A 100 -3.54 0.98 2.76
N SER A 101 -4.22 2.05 2.33
CA SER A 101 -4.33 3.33 3.05
C SER A 101 -5.61 3.46 3.88
N VAL A 102 -6.64 2.67 3.57
CA VAL A 102 -7.90 2.59 4.32
C VAL A 102 -8.27 1.14 4.58
N GLU A 103 -9.04 0.91 5.64
CA GLU A 103 -9.63 -0.40 5.88
C GLU A 103 -10.86 -0.63 4.99
N GLY A 104 -11.08 -1.89 4.60
CA GLY A 104 -12.23 -2.29 3.78
C GLY A 104 -11.83 -2.86 2.42
N SER A 105 -12.81 -2.92 1.52
CA SER A 105 -12.65 -3.39 0.14
C SER A 105 -12.98 -2.25 -0.82
N PHE A 106 -12.43 -2.29 -2.03
CA PHE A 106 -12.87 -1.39 -3.09
C PHE A 106 -14.32 -1.68 -3.48
N ILE A 107 -15.05 -0.63 -3.84
CA ILE A 107 -16.40 -0.66 -4.39
C ILE A 107 -16.34 0.08 -5.71
N ILE A 108 -16.86 -0.56 -6.77
CA ILE A 108 -16.86 0.00 -8.11
C ILE A 108 -18.29 0.41 -8.44
N GLU A 109 -18.49 1.68 -8.75
CA GLU A 109 -19.76 2.24 -9.16
C GLU A 109 -19.64 2.81 -10.58
N VAL A 110 -20.55 2.40 -11.45
CA VAL A 110 -20.66 2.94 -12.80
C VAL A 110 -21.85 3.89 -12.81
N LEU A 111 -21.59 5.17 -13.04
CA LEU A 111 -22.63 6.18 -13.12
C LEU A 111 -23.35 6.14 -14.48
N ASN A 112 -24.56 6.69 -14.53
CA ASN A 112 -25.38 6.74 -15.76
C ASN A 112 -24.72 7.47 -16.93
N ASN A 113 -23.79 8.39 -16.65
CA ASN A 113 -23.02 9.12 -17.66
C ASN A 113 -21.88 8.26 -18.25
N GLY A 114 -21.73 7.02 -17.81
CA GLY A 114 -20.64 6.11 -18.20
C GLY A 114 -19.35 6.31 -17.41
N GLU A 115 -19.33 7.21 -16.43
CA GLU A 115 -18.15 7.39 -15.58
C GLU A 115 -18.03 6.26 -14.55
N ILE A 116 -16.81 5.76 -14.38
CA ILE A 116 -16.50 4.74 -13.39
C ILE A 116 -15.90 5.42 -12.18
N GLN A 117 -16.44 5.13 -11.01
CA GLN A 117 -15.91 5.56 -9.72
C GLN A 117 -15.48 4.35 -8.91
N VAL A 118 -14.33 4.47 -8.26
CA VAL A 118 -13.84 3.43 -7.35
C VAL A 118 -13.61 4.06 -5.99
N GLU A 119 -14.32 3.56 -4.99
CA GLU A 119 -14.30 4.07 -3.63
C GLU A 119 -13.92 2.98 -2.63
N SER A 120 -13.40 3.37 -1.48
CA SER A 120 -13.26 2.49 -0.33
C SER A 120 -13.48 3.28 0.95
N ASN A 121 -14.33 2.75 1.83
CA ASN A 121 -14.69 3.34 3.12
C ASN A 121 -15.03 4.86 3.04
N GLY A 122 -15.83 5.23 2.04
CA GLY A 122 -16.27 6.61 1.80
C GLY A 122 -15.21 7.55 1.22
N LYS A 123 -14.05 7.03 0.81
CA LYS A 123 -13.03 7.80 0.07
C LYS A 123 -12.95 7.35 -1.38
N LYS A 124 -12.99 8.32 -2.28
CA LYS A 124 -12.80 8.12 -3.72
C LYS A 124 -11.33 7.97 -4.08
N PHE A 125 -11.01 6.88 -4.76
CA PHE A 125 -9.67 6.60 -5.30
C PHE A 125 -9.63 6.66 -6.83
N TYR A 126 -10.77 6.62 -7.51
CA TYR A 126 -10.84 6.86 -8.95
C TYR A 126 -12.15 7.58 -9.35
N PRO A 127 -12.10 8.55 -10.29
CA PRO A 127 -10.90 9.24 -10.77
C PRO A 127 -10.12 9.91 -9.62
N LYS A 128 -8.79 9.98 -9.76
CA LYS A 128 -7.92 10.61 -8.76
C LYS A 128 -8.30 12.10 -8.64
N PRO A 129 -8.67 12.59 -7.45
CA PRO A 129 -8.90 14.02 -7.26
C PRO A 129 -7.61 14.80 -7.51
N GLU A 130 -7.72 15.97 -8.16
CA GLU A 130 -6.60 16.89 -8.40
C GLU A 130 -5.94 17.36 -7.10
#